data_AF-A0A2S7YRL0-F1
#
_entry.id   AF-A0A2S7YRL0-F1
#
_cell.length_a   1.000
_cell.length_b   1.000
_cell.length_c   1.000
_cell.angle_alpha   90.00
_cell.angle_beta   90.00
_cell.angle_gamma   90.00
#
_symmetry.space_group_name_H-M   'P 1'
#
loop_
_entity.id
_entity.type
_entity.pdbx_description
1 polymer ?
#
loop_
_entity_poly.entity_id
_entity_poly.type
_entity_poly.pdbx_seq_one_letter_code
_entity_poly.pdbx_strand_id
1 'polypeptide(L)'
;MEALLASTPISAVISIAVAYIAFKVAFFTLKRVVLNAVTGALTYWVCVNVLNIPMDIGMGTWALTAILGPIPMIIAAVWHSVL
;
A
#
# COMPACT_ATOMS: atom_id res chain seq x y z
N MET A 1 2.91 29.14 -27.50
CA MET A 1 3.12 28.00 -26.58
C MET A 1 1.83 27.21 -26.37
N GLU A 2 0.69 27.87 -26.14
CA GLU A 2 -0.62 27.20 -25.95
C GLU A 2 -1.16 26.48 -27.20
N ALA A 3 -0.96 27.04 -28.40
CA ALA A 3 -1.40 26.41 -29.66
C ALA A 3 -0.69 25.08 -29.97
N LEU A 4 0.52 24.87 -29.44
CA LEU A 4 1.28 23.63 -29.62
C LEU A 4 0.74 22.51 -28.69
N LEU A 5 0.37 22.88 -27.45
CA LEU A 5 -0.27 21.98 -26.48
C LEU A 5 -1.72 21.63 -26.87
N ALA A 6 -2.40 22.53 -27.59
CA ALA A 6 -3.74 22.31 -28.12
C ALA A 6 -3.77 21.44 -29.40
N SER A 7 -2.60 21.13 -29.99
CA SER A 7 -2.55 20.14 -31.06
C SER A 7 -2.93 18.78 -30.47
N THR A 8 -4.02 18.22 -30.98
CA THR A 8 -4.56 16.89 -30.61
C THR A 8 -3.51 15.80 -30.42
N PRO A 9 -2.45 15.68 -31.26
CA PRO A 9 -1.42 14.65 -31.04
C PRO A 9 -0.51 14.95 -29.83
N ILE A 10 -0.13 16.20 -29.58
CA ILE A 10 0.78 16.53 -28.46
C ILE A 10 0.06 16.35 -27.12
N SER A 11 -1.19 16.78 -27.01
CA SER A 11 -2.02 16.57 -25.81
C SER A 11 -2.20 15.08 -25.50
N ALA A 12 -2.43 14.25 -26.51
CA ALA A 12 -2.57 12.80 -26.36
C ALA A 12 -1.28 12.12 -25.88
N VAL A 13 -0.12 12.54 -26.38
CA VAL A 13 1.18 12.00 -25.93
C VAL A 13 1.43 12.37 -24.46
N ILE A 14 1.13 13.61 -24.06
CA ILE A 14 1.28 14.07 -22.68
C ILE A 14 0.34 13.30 -21.75
N SER A 15 -0.92 13.07 -22.14
CA SER A 15 -1.88 12.33 -21.30
C SER A 15 -1.49 10.87 -21.10
N ILE A 16 -0.97 10.20 -22.12
CA ILE A 16 -0.42 8.83 -22.01
C ILE A 16 0.78 8.81 -21.07
N ALA A 17 1.71 9.77 -21.19
CA ALA A 17 2.87 9.87 -20.32
C ALA A 17 2.46 10.08 -18.85
N VAL A 18 1.49 10.97 -18.59
CA VAL A 18 0.95 11.21 -17.25
C VAL A 18 0.26 9.96 -16.69
N ALA A 19 -0.57 9.28 -17.49
CA ALA A 19 -1.23 8.04 -17.07
C ALA A 19 -0.21 6.94 -16.71
N TYR A 20 0.84 6.78 -17.51
CA TYR A 20 1.92 5.84 -17.24
C TYR A 20 2.66 6.16 -15.94
N ILE A 21 3.00 7.43 -15.71
CA ILE A 21 3.68 7.86 -14.48
C ILE A 21 2.80 7.63 -13.26
N ALA A 22 1.51 8.00 -13.33
CA ALA A 22 0.56 7.78 -12.26
C ALA A 22 0.41 6.28 -11.93
N PHE A 23 0.32 5.43 -12.95
CA PHE A 23 0.26 3.98 -12.79
C PHE A 23 1.52 3.41 -12.14
N LYS A 24 2.69 3.88 -12.58
CA LYS A 24 3.99 3.46 -12.03
C LYS A 24 4.16 3.89 -10.57
N VAL A 25 3.74 5.11 -10.23
CA VAL A 25 3.75 5.61 -8.84
C VAL A 25 2.77 4.82 -7.98
N ALA A 26 1.57 4.53 -8.47
CA ALA A 26 0.61 3.68 -7.75
C ALA A 26 1.17 2.28 -7.48
N PHE A 27 1.82 1.66 -8.48
CA PHE A 27 2.49 0.36 -8.31
C PHE A 27 3.66 0.40 -7.32
N PHE A 28 4.45 1.48 -7.34
CA PHE A 28 5.56 1.66 -6.40
C PHE A 28 5.06 1.79 -4.96
N THR A 29 3.98 2.55 -4.76
CA THR A 29 3.30 2.69 -3.47
C THR A 29 2.77 1.35 -2.99
N LEU A 30 2.11 0.58 -3.86
CA LEU A 30 1.55 -0.74 -3.52
C LEU A 30 2.66 -1.74 -3.15
N LYS A 31 3.77 -1.77 -3.89
CA LYS A 31 4.93 -2.61 -3.54
C LYS A 31 5.52 -2.24 -2.17
N ARG A 32 5.68 -0.94 -1.89
CA ARG A 32 6.15 -0.46 -0.58
C ARG A 32 5.17 -0.84 0.53
N VAL A 33 3.88 -0.77 0.25
CA VAL A 33 2.81 -1.15 1.16
C VAL A 33 2.90 -2.62 1.52
N VAL A 34 3.03 -3.49 0.52
CA VAL A 34 3.14 -4.94 0.71
C VAL A 34 4.41 -5.30 1.48
N LEU A 35 5.57 -4.73 1.15
CA LEU A 35 6.81 -5.01 1.87
C LEU A 35 6.73 -4.61 3.35
N ASN A 36 6.15 -3.45 3.65
CA ASN A 36 5.94 -2.99 5.02
C ASN A 36 4.93 -3.88 5.77
N ALA A 37 3.84 -4.30 5.10
CA ALA A 37 2.85 -5.22 5.67
C ALA A 37 3.48 -6.57 6.06
N VAL A 38 4.23 -7.16 5.12
CA VAL A 38 4.96 -8.41 5.33
C VAL A 38 5.97 -8.27 6.46
N THR A 39 6.70 -7.15 6.51
CA THR A 39 7.67 -6.88 7.58
C THR A 39 6.97 -6.79 8.95
N GLY A 40 5.85 -6.06 9.06
CA GLY A 40 5.11 -5.98 10.32
C GLY A 40 4.49 -7.31 10.75
N ALA A 41 4.01 -8.13 9.81
CA ALA A 41 3.52 -9.48 10.10
C ALA A 41 4.65 -10.42 10.57
N LEU A 42 5.83 -10.33 9.95
CA LEU A 42 7.02 -11.06 10.37
C LEU A 42 7.47 -10.61 11.77
N THR A 43 7.47 -9.31 12.06
CA THR A 43 7.79 -8.80 13.39
C THR A 43 6.81 -9.33 14.43
N TYR A 44 5.50 -9.30 14.15
CA TYR A 44 4.49 -9.90 15.01
C TYR A 44 4.77 -11.39 15.27
N TRP A 45 5.03 -12.15 14.20
CA TRP A 45 5.28 -13.58 14.30
C TRP A 45 6.52 -13.88 15.15
N VAL A 46 7.62 -13.13 14.98
CA VAL A 46 8.83 -13.26 15.79
C VAL A 46 8.56 -12.90 17.25
N CYS A 47 7.86 -11.79 17.52
CA CYS A 47 7.54 -11.38 18.88
C CYS A 47 6.71 -12.43 19.64
N VAL A 48 5.70 -13.00 18.99
CA VAL A 48 4.80 -13.97 19.63
C VAL A 48 5.40 -15.37 19.71
N ASN A 49 5.95 -15.89 18.61
CA ASN A 49 6.35 -17.30 18.53
C ASN A 49 7.80 -17.56 18.93
N VAL A 50 8.70 -16.58 18.77
CA VAL A 50 10.13 -16.73 19.11
C VAL A 50 10.42 -16.13 20.48
N LEU A 51 9.98 -14.88 20.69
CA LEU A 51 10.28 -14.14 21.91
C LEU A 51 9.24 -14.35 23.03
N ASN A 52 8.12 -15.03 22.73
CA ASN A 52 7.01 -15.27 23.68
C ASN A 52 6.46 -13.98 24.31
N ILE A 53 6.55 -12.86 23.59
CA ILE A 53 5.98 -11.58 24.02
C ILE A 53 4.51 -11.57 23.59
N PRO A 54 3.55 -11.43 24.51
CA PRO A 54 2.13 -11.40 24.18
C PRO A 54 1.81 -10.08 23.46
N MET A 55 1.87 -10.10 22.14
CA MET A 55 1.48 -8.99 21.27
C MET A 55 0.09 -9.28 20.71
N ASP A 56 -0.81 -8.30 20.86
CA ASP A 56 -2.16 -8.38 20.30
C ASP A 56 -2.12 -8.19 18.78
N ILE A 57 -2.85 -9.02 18.03
CA ILE A 57 -2.89 -8.98 16.56
C ILE A 57 -3.43 -7.63 16.06
N GLY A 58 -4.37 -7.04 16.81
CA GLY A 58 -4.94 -5.72 16.61
C GLY A 58 -3.90 -4.61 16.67
N MET A 59 -2.95 -4.69 17.62
CA MET A 59 -1.82 -3.75 17.73
C MET A 59 -0.87 -3.82 16.53
N GLY A 60 -0.56 -5.03 16.05
CA GLY A 60 0.25 -5.22 14.84
C GLY A 60 -0.42 -4.65 13.59
N THR A 61 -1.72 -4.88 13.44
CA THR A 61 -2.51 -4.31 12.32
C THR A 61 -2.71 -2.80 12.43
N TRP A 62 -2.77 -2.24 13.64
CA TRP A 62 -2.81 -0.78 13.87
C TRP A 62 -1.49 -0.10 13.48
N ALA A 63 -0.35 -0.68 13.87
CA ALA A 63 0.97 -0.18 13.49
C ALA A 63 1.17 -0.21 11.96
N LEU A 64 0.66 -1.25 11.30
CA LEU A 64 0.65 -1.33 9.84
C LEU A 64 -0.29 -0.29 9.21
N THR A 65 -1.44 -0.02 9.83
CA THR A 65 -2.40 1.00 9.37
C THR A 65 -1.80 2.41 9.38
N ALA A 66 -0.94 2.71 10.36
CA ALA A 66 -0.24 4.00 10.44
C ALA A 66 0.71 4.26 9.24
N ILE A 67 1.23 3.21 8.61
CA ILE A 67 2.16 3.31 7.47
C ILE A 67 1.44 3.08 6.13
N LEU A 68 0.38 2.27 6.12
CA LEU A 68 -0.27 1.74 4.92
C LEU A 68 -1.66 2.31 4.64
N GLY A 69 -2.16 3.17 5.53
CA GLY A 69 -3.55 3.60 5.52
C GLY A 69 -4.50 2.48 5.94
N PRO A 70 -5.81 2.58 5.66
CA PRO A 70 -6.84 1.68 6.22
C PRO A 70 -6.79 0.22 5.71
N ILE A 71 -5.93 -0.10 4.74
CA ILE A 71 -5.85 -1.40 4.07
C ILE A 71 -5.61 -2.57 5.05
N PRO A 72 -4.65 -2.51 6.00
CA PRO A 72 -4.40 -3.61 6.93
C PRO A 72 -5.56 -3.84 7.89
N MET A 73 -6.28 -2.79 8.31
CA MET A 73 -7.49 -2.93 9.11
C MET A 73 -8.63 -3.62 8.36
N ILE A 74 -8.78 -3.36 7.06
CA ILE A 74 -9.79 -4.05 6.25
C ILE A 74 -9.46 -5.55 6.17
N ILE A 75 -8.20 -5.91 5.95
CA ILE A 75 -7.77 -7.31 5.91
C ILE A 75 -7.99 -8.00 7.27
N ALA A 76 -7.64 -7.33 8.37
CA ALA A 76 -7.86 -7.84 9.72
C ALA A 76 -9.36 -8.02 10.03
N ALA A 77 -10.20 -7.06 9.64
CA ALA A 77 -11.64 -7.12 9.83
C ALA A 77 -12.28 -8.27 9.04
N VAL A 78 -11.83 -8.55 7.82
CA VAL A 78 -12.28 -9.71 7.04
C VAL A 78 -11.83 -11.01 7.72
N TRP A 79 -10.59 -11.09 8.19
CA TRP A 79 -10.09 -12.27 8.89
C TRP A 79 -10.90 -12.59 10.16
N HIS A 80 -11.26 -11.57 10.94
CA HIS A 80 -12.08 -11.70 12.16
C HIS A 80 -13.58 -11.87 11.93
N SER A 81 -14.09 -11.63 10.71
CA SER A 81 -15.52 -11.82 10.38
C SER A 81 -15.81 -13.13 9.65
N VAL A 82 -14.79 -13.79 9.10
CA VAL A 82 -14.88 -15.08 8.42
C VAL A 82 -14.56 -16.26 9.35
N LEU A 83 -13.88 -16.01 10.47
CA LEU A 83 -13.43 -17.00 11.46
C LEU A 83 -14.13 -16.74 12.80
#